data_AF-A0A935T1A5-F1
#
_entry.id   AF-A0A935T1A5-F1
#
_cell.length_a   1.000
_cell.length_b   1.000
_cell.length_c   1.000
_cell.angle_alpha   90.00
_cell.angle_beta   90.00
_cell.angle_gamma   90.00
#
_symmetry.space_group_name_H-M   'P 1'
#
loop_
_entity.id
_entity.type
_entity.pdbx_description
1 polymer ?
#
loop_
_entity_poly.entity_id
_entity_poly.type
_entity_poly.pdbx_seq_one_letter_code
_entity_poly.pdbx_strand_id
1 'polypeptide(L)'
;MAHVDRGSLRLETGPAAPTGREARLWRVLVELSVQVEEARAAFARDGKPRALLPGRLENVVVEFDDAYTVYVEGMERLPDEAQLLALQAVDRQLAGMVGAKEAALWTEQALREDRRWNEAERLARAAIRAHAWPERRLSLVASEALVGELVESISNAAKRGGHGPGGTS
;
A
#
# COMPACT_ATOMS: atom_id res chain seq x y z
N MET A 1 4.83 8.33 -46.19
CA MET A 1 4.77 9.19 -44.99
C MET A 1 3.92 8.47 -43.95
N ALA A 2 4.56 7.78 -43.01
CA ALA A 2 3.86 7.10 -41.91
C ALA A 2 3.66 8.13 -40.78
N HIS A 3 2.42 8.54 -40.59
CA HIS A 3 2.01 9.33 -39.44
C HIS A 3 1.97 8.39 -38.24
N VAL A 4 3.03 8.37 -37.43
CA VAL A 4 3.03 7.66 -36.15
C VAL A 4 2.18 8.50 -35.21
N ASP A 5 0.96 8.03 -34.98
CA ASP A 5 0.07 8.50 -33.93
C ASP A 5 0.81 8.38 -32.59
N ARG A 6 1.26 9.51 -32.04
CA ARG A 6 1.77 9.58 -30.68
C ARG A 6 0.57 9.39 -29.76
N GLY A 7 0.25 8.12 -29.52
CA GLY A 7 -0.60 7.70 -28.43
C GLY A 7 -0.10 8.40 -27.18
N SER A 8 -0.84 9.44 -26.78
CA SER A 8 -0.61 10.13 -25.52
C SER A 8 -0.84 9.07 -24.45
N LEU A 9 0.25 8.57 -23.87
CA LEU A 9 0.22 7.81 -22.64
C LEU A 9 -0.46 8.72 -21.60
N ARG A 10 -1.78 8.63 -21.51
CA ARG A 10 -2.50 9.08 -20.33
C ARG A 10 -1.99 8.19 -19.22
N LEU A 11 -1.03 8.70 -18.46
CA LEU A 11 -0.75 8.21 -17.13
C LEU A 11 -2.05 8.44 -16.35
N GLU A 12 -2.92 7.43 -16.31
CA GLU A 12 -4.02 7.42 -15.36
C GLU A 12 -3.38 7.59 -13.99
N THR A 13 -3.62 8.75 -13.40
CA THR A 13 -3.04 9.10 -12.11
C THR A 13 -3.79 8.22 -11.12
N GLY A 14 -3.17 7.11 -10.74
CA GLY A 14 -3.71 6.22 -9.71
C GLY A 14 -3.96 7.01 -8.42
N PRO A 15 -4.72 6.43 -7.48
CA PRO A 15 -4.98 7.09 -6.20
C PRO A 15 -3.68 7.56 -5.56
N ALA A 16 -3.66 8.80 -5.07
CA ALA A 16 -2.49 9.32 -4.37
C ALA A 16 -2.35 8.61 -3.02
N ALA A 17 -1.11 8.34 -2.61
CA ALA A 17 -0.86 7.83 -1.27
C ALA A 17 -1.31 8.87 -0.22
N PRO A 18 -1.99 8.45 0.86
CA PRO A 18 -2.38 9.37 1.92
C PRO A 18 -1.16 9.98 2.61
N THR A 19 -1.35 11.17 3.18
CA THR A 19 -0.31 11.94 3.88
C THR A 19 -0.71 12.17 5.34
N GLY A 20 0.24 12.61 6.17
CA GLY A 20 -0.04 12.90 7.58
C GLY A 20 -0.48 11.67 8.38
N ARG A 21 -1.58 11.79 9.14
CA ARG A 21 -2.09 10.74 10.05
C ARG A 21 -2.61 9.51 9.28
N GLU A 22 -3.33 9.74 8.19
CA GLU A 22 -3.82 8.67 7.29
C GLU A 22 -2.69 7.81 6.73
N ALA A 23 -1.51 8.42 6.50
CA ALA A 23 -0.36 7.70 5.96
C ALA A 23 0.12 6.57 6.88
N ARG A 24 -0.02 6.71 8.20
CA ARG A 24 0.36 5.66 9.15
C ARG A 24 -0.63 4.50 9.09
N LEU A 25 -1.92 4.81 9.19
CA LEU A 25 -2.99 3.81 9.12
C LEU A 25 -2.95 3.03 7.80
N TRP A 26 -2.83 3.73 6.68
CA TRP A 26 -2.66 3.11 5.36
C TRP A 26 -1.44 2.20 5.29
N ARG A 27 -0.28 2.64 5.81
CA ARG A 27 0.95 1.83 5.79
C ARG A 27 0.81 0.51 6.54
N VAL A 28 0.08 0.52 7.65
CA VAL A 28 -0.18 -0.69 8.45
C VAL A 28 -1.18 -1.61 7.76
N LEU A 29 -2.25 -1.07 7.18
CA LEU A 29 -3.22 -1.85 6.40
C LEU A 29 -2.57 -2.53 5.18
N VAL A 30 -1.65 -1.83 4.50
CA VAL A 30 -0.86 -2.42 3.41
C VAL A 30 0.07 -3.50 3.95
N GLU A 31 0.77 -3.26 5.06
CA GLU A 31 1.65 -4.26 5.68
C GLU A 31 0.88 -5.54 6.08
N LEU A 32 -0.29 -5.40 6.70
CA LEU A 32 -1.19 -6.52 7.02
C LEU A 32 -1.54 -7.35 5.78
N SER A 33 -1.83 -6.66 4.67
CA SER A 33 -2.21 -7.33 3.42
C SER A 33 -1.01 -8.02 2.76
N VAL A 34 0.13 -7.36 2.74
CA VAL A 34 1.35 -7.83 2.07
C VAL A 34 1.98 -9.01 2.80
N GLN A 35 2.00 -9.02 4.14
CA GLN A 35 2.63 -10.12 4.87
C GLN A 35 1.93 -11.47 4.63
N VAL A 36 0.60 -11.47 4.48
CA VAL A 36 -0.15 -12.69 4.12
C VAL A 36 0.17 -13.13 2.68
N GLU A 37 0.23 -12.19 1.72
CA GLU A 37 0.64 -12.50 0.34
C GLU A 37 2.06 -13.07 0.28
N GLU A 38 3.01 -12.42 0.95
CA GLU A 38 4.42 -12.79 0.95
C GLU A 38 4.63 -14.17 1.58
N ALA A 39 3.95 -14.49 2.68
CA ALA A 39 4.02 -15.81 3.31
C ALA A 39 3.56 -16.92 2.36
N ARG A 40 2.46 -16.68 1.63
CA ARG A 40 1.95 -17.63 0.61
C ARG A 40 2.91 -17.74 -0.57
N ALA A 41 3.43 -16.62 -1.06
CA ALA A 41 4.33 -16.58 -2.22
C ALA A 41 5.69 -17.24 -1.92
N ALA A 42 6.26 -16.99 -0.74
CA ALA A 42 7.51 -17.61 -0.30
C ALA A 42 7.36 -19.14 -0.21
N PHE A 43 6.28 -19.62 0.39
CA PHE A 43 6.01 -21.05 0.47
C PHE A 43 5.81 -21.69 -0.92
N ALA A 44 5.09 -21.00 -1.82
CA ALA A 44 4.89 -21.49 -3.19
C ALA A 44 6.20 -21.59 -3.99
N ARG A 45 7.18 -20.72 -3.70
CA ARG A 45 8.49 -20.72 -4.37
C ARG A 45 9.46 -21.74 -3.79
N ASP A 46 9.60 -21.76 -2.47
CA ASP A 46 10.71 -22.42 -1.78
C ASP A 46 10.27 -23.67 -0.98
N GLY A 47 8.96 -23.93 -0.89
CA GLY A 47 8.36 -25.03 -0.14
C GLY A 47 8.56 -24.93 1.38
N LYS A 48 9.09 -23.79 1.87
CA LYS A 48 9.44 -23.57 3.28
C LYS A 48 8.87 -22.24 3.78
N PRO A 49 8.42 -22.17 5.04
CA PRO A 49 8.05 -20.91 5.65
C PRO A 49 9.25 -19.97 5.75
N ARG A 50 9.03 -18.68 5.54
CA ARG A 50 10.02 -17.64 5.85
C ARG A 50 10.23 -17.55 7.37
N ALA A 51 11.44 -17.19 7.77
CA ALA A 51 11.71 -16.80 9.15
C ALA A 51 11.07 -15.44 9.44
N LEU A 52 10.10 -15.42 10.37
CA LEU A 52 9.58 -14.18 10.92
C LEU A 52 10.53 -13.64 11.99
N LEU A 53 10.70 -12.32 12.03
CA LEU A 53 11.26 -11.68 13.21
C LEU A 53 10.30 -11.91 14.39
N PRO A 54 10.79 -12.32 15.57
CA PRO A 54 9.94 -12.49 16.74
C PRO A 54 9.12 -11.23 17.04
N GLY A 55 7.82 -11.40 17.31
CA GLY A 55 6.92 -10.30 17.63
C GLY A 55 6.50 -9.43 16.44
N ARG A 56 6.95 -9.70 15.22
CA ARG A 56 6.65 -8.87 14.04
C ARG A 56 5.15 -8.74 13.78
N LEU A 57 4.39 -9.83 13.90
CA LEU A 57 2.96 -9.85 13.59
C LEU A 57 2.16 -9.16 14.67
N GLU A 58 2.51 -9.42 15.92
CA GLU A 58 1.97 -8.77 17.10
C GLU A 58 2.20 -7.27 17.03
N ASN A 59 3.42 -6.84 16.65
CA ASN A 59 3.76 -5.43 16.48
C ASN A 59 2.92 -4.76 15.40
N VAL A 60 2.62 -5.43 14.28
CA VAL A 60 1.75 -4.86 13.24
C VAL A 60 0.32 -4.69 13.74
N VAL A 61 -0.19 -5.62 14.53
CA VAL A 61 -1.52 -5.49 15.14
C VAL A 61 -1.57 -4.35 16.15
N VAL A 62 -0.56 -4.22 17.00
CA VAL A 62 -0.44 -3.08 17.93
C VAL A 62 -0.31 -1.76 17.18
N GLU A 63 0.48 -1.72 16.09
CA GLU A 63 0.63 -0.52 15.29
C GLU A 63 -0.68 -0.12 14.60
N PHE A 64 -1.54 -1.08 14.26
CA PHE A 64 -2.87 -0.81 13.74
C PHE A 64 -3.75 -0.13 14.79
N ASP A 65 -3.82 -0.67 16.00
CA ASP A 65 -4.63 -0.12 17.10
C ASP A 65 -4.22 1.33 17.42
N ASP A 66 -2.92 1.57 17.54
CA ASP A 66 -2.34 2.91 17.70
C ASP A 66 -2.72 3.85 16.55
N ALA A 67 -2.52 3.40 15.31
CA ALA A 67 -2.77 4.23 14.12
C ALA A 67 -4.25 4.53 13.94
N TYR A 68 -5.12 3.57 14.25
CA TYR A 68 -6.56 3.72 14.20
C TYR A 68 -7.04 4.71 15.26
N THR A 69 -6.56 4.60 16.49
CA THR A 69 -6.86 5.54 17.58
C THR A 69 -6.47 6.97 17.19
N VAL A 70 -5.22 7.17 16.74
CA VAL A 70 -4.73 8.49 16.30
C VAL A 70 -5.53 9.04 15.10
N TYR A 71 -5.95 8.16 14.19
CA TYR A 71 -6.78 8.55 13.06
C TYR A 71 -8.16 9.03 13.54
N VAL A 72 -8.84 8.26 14.40
CA VAL A 72 -10.18 8.59 14.93
C VAL A 72 -10.17 9.85 15.79
N GLU A 73 -9.23 9.97 16.72
CA GLU A 73 -9.12 11.11 17.64
C GLU A 73 -8.69 12.40 16.93
N GLY A 74 -7.95 12.28 15.83
CA GLY A 74 -7.36 13.40 15.12
C GLY A 74 -8.28 14.08 14.09
N MET A 75 -9.55 13.69 13.98
CA MET A 75 -10.42 14.15 12.89
C MET A 75 -11.25 15.37 13.24
N GLU A 76 -11.06 16.44 12.46
CA GLU A 76 -11.98 17.59 12.42
C GLU A 76 -13.27 17.26 11.66
N ARG A 77 -13.20 16.31 10.71
CA ARG A 77 -14.34 15.80 9.96
C ARG A 77 -14.30 14.28 9.97
N LEU A 78 -15.40 13.67 10.41
CA LEU A 78 -15.53 12.21 10.46
C LEU A 78 -15.45 11.61 9.05
N PRO A 79 -14.88 10.39 8.90
CA PRO A 79 -14.94 9.64 7.65
C PRO A 79 -16.40 9.31 7.34
N ASP A 80 -16.67 8.94 6.10
CA ASP A 80 -17.98 8.41 5.80
C ASP A 80 -18.24 7.07 6.53
N GLU A 81 -19.52 6.69 6.60
CA GLU A 81 -19.94 5.49 7.31
C GLU A 81 -19.25 4.22 6.75
N ALA A 82 -19.05 4.14 5.43
CA ALA A 82 -18.43 2.97 4.81
C ALA A 82 -16.94 2.85 5.20
N GLN A 83 -16.23 3.96 5.25
CA GLN A 83 -14.84 4.04 5.70
C GLN A 83 -14.69 3.62 7.16
N LEU A 84 -15.55 4.15 8.04
CA LEU A 84 -15.56 3.79 9.46
C LEU A 84 -15.88 2.30 9.67
N LEU A 85 -16.93 1.79 9.03
CA LEU A 85 -17.33 0.38 9.15
C LEU A 85 -16.22 -0.56 8.64
N ALA A 86 -15.50 -0.19 7.59
CA ALA A 86 -14.39 -0.99 7.08
C ALA A 86 -13.23 -1.05 8.08
N LEU A 87 -12.86 0.08 8.71
CA LEU A 87 -11.82 0.10 9.75
C LEU A 87 -12.24 -0.66 11.01
N GLN A 88 -13.49 -0.50 11.46
CA GLN A 88 -14.04 -1.24 12.60
C GLN A 88 -14.12 -2.75 12.35
N ALA A 89 -14.26 -3.18 11.10
CA ALA A 89 -14.22 -4.61 10.77
C ALA A 89 -12.80 -5.17 10.96
N VAL A 90 -11.77 -4.44 10.52
CA VAL A 90 -10.36 -4.81 10.75
C VAL A 90 -10.07 -4.86 12.25
N ASP A 91 -10.42 -3.80 12.97
CA ASP A 91 -10.23 -3.69 14.42
C ASP A 91 -10.82 -4.89 15.17
N ARG A 92 -12.11 -5.19 14.97
CA ARG A 92 -12.77 -6.33 15.61
C ARG A 92 -12.12 -7.66 15.29
N GLN A 93 -11.68 -7.86 14.04
CA GLN A 93 -11.00 -9.08 13.63
C GLN A 93 -9.66 -9.25 14.38
N LEU A 94 -8.86 -8.19 14.43
CA LEU A 94 -7.56 -8.22 15.10
C LEU A 94 -7.69 -8.34 16.63
N ALA A 95 -8.63 -7.61 17.24
CA ALA A 95 -8.94 -7.72 18.66
C ALA A 95 -9.35 -9.15 19.04
N GLY A 96 -10.15 -9.82 18.20
CA GLY A 96 -10.51 -11.23 18.38
C GLY A 96 -9.31 -12.18 18.35
N MET A 97 -8.33 -11.92 17.47
CA MET A 97 -7.09 -12.70 17.40
C MET A 97 -6.20 -12.50 18.64
N VAL A 98 -6.04 -11.26 19.09
CA VAL A 98 -5.27 -10.93 20.30
C VAL A 98 -5.92 -11.53 21.55
N GLY A 99 -7.24 -11.40 21.67
CA GLY A 99 -8.02 -11.91 22.81
C GLY A 99 -7.94 -13.43 22.98
N ALA A 100 -7.72 -14.18 21.90
CA ALA A 100 -7.55 -15.63 21.94
C ALA A 100 -6.27 -16.08 22.67
N LYS A 101 -5.24 -15.21 22.75
CA LYS A 101 -3.94 -15.51 23.38
C LYS A 101 -3.27 -16.80 22.86
N GLU A 102 -3.56 -17.16 21.62
CA GLU A 102 -3.03 -18.37 20.97
C GLU A 102 -1.68 -18.07 20.32
N ALA A 103 -0.58 -18.57 20.87
CA ALA A 103 0.76 -18.36 20.30
C ALA A 103 0.90 -18.88 18.85
N ALA A 104 0.15 -19.93 18.50
CA ALA A 104 0.16 -20.53 17.16
C ALA A 104 -0.32 -19.57 16.06
N LEU A 105 -1.13 -18.58 16.40
CA LEU A 105 -1.60 -17.55 15.47
C LEU A 105 -0.47 -16.66 14.94
N TRP A 106 0.59 -16.47 15.72
CA TRP A 106 1.64 -15.49 15.42
C TRP A 106 2.83 -16.16 14.71
N THR A 107 2.51 -17.06 13.78
CA THR A 107 3.50 -17.84 13.03
C THR A 107 3.30 -17.65 11.53
N GLU A 108 4.37 -17.87 10.76
CA GLU A 108 4.31 -17.81 9.29
C GLU A 108 3.36 -18.89 8.74
N GLN A 109 3.27 -20.03 9.41
CA GLN A 109 2.32 -21.07 9.06
C GLN A 109 0.87 -20.57 9.19
N ALA A 110 0.54 -19.90 10.30
CA ALA A 110 -0.79 -19.35 10.50
C ALA A 110 -1.11 -18.23 9.50
N LEU A 111 -0.16 -17.37 9.14
CA LEU A 111 -0.36 -16.38 8.07
C LEU A 111 -0.80 -17.02 6.75
N ARG A 112 -0.30 -18.22 6.45
CA ARG A 112 -0.60 -18.94 5.21
C ARG A 112 -1.93 -19.70 5.28
N GLU A 113 -2.21 -20.35 6.41
CA GLU A 113 -3.25 -21.38 6.52
C GLU A 113 -4.45 -20.95 7.37
N ASP A 114 -4.26 -20.07 8.35
CA ASP A 114 -5.33 -19.73 9.29
C ASP A 114 -6.32 -18.76 8.64
N ARG A 115 -7.59 -19.16 8.64
CA ARG A 115 -8.70 -18.35 8.12
C ARG A 115 -8.76 -16.94 8.72
N ARG A 116 -8.29 -16.76 9.96
CA ARG A 116 -8.31 -15.47 10.65
C ARG A 116 -7.37 -14.46 9.99
N TRP A 117 -6.21 -14.92 9.51
CA TRP A 117 -5.29 -14.08 8.74
C TRP A 117 -5.80 -13.80 7.33
N ASN A 118 -6.45 -14.77 6.69
CA ASN A 118 -7.11 -14.56 5.39
C ASN A 118 -8.20 -13.50 5.49
N GLU A 119 -8.97 -13.54 6.57
CA GLU A 119 -10.02 -12.56 6.84
C GLU A 119 -9.44 -11.18 7.16
N ALA A 120 -8.38 -11.11 7.99
CA ALA A 120 -7.67 -9.86 8.27
C ALA A 120 -7.12 -9.21 6.98
N GLU A 121 -6.51 -10.00 6.09
CA GLU A 121 -6.05 -9.53 4.77
C GLU A 121 -7.22 -8.96 3.95
N ARG A 122 -8.32 -9.71 3.85
CA ARG A 122 -9.50 -9.32 3.08
C ARG A 122 -10.11 -8.00 3.58
N LEU A 123 -10.22 -7.86 4.90
CA LEU A 123 -10.76 -6.66 5.55
C LEU A 123 -9.81 -5.47 5.39
N ALA A 124 -8.49 -5.66 5.53
CA ALA A 124 -7.52 -4.61 5.33
C ALA A 124 -7.58 -4.03 3.90
N ARG A 125 -7.68 -4.90 2.89
CA ARG A 125 -7.89 -4.48 1.50
C ARG A 125 -9.22 -3.75 1.28
N ALA A 126 -10.29 -4.22 1.93
CA ALA A 126 -11.58 -3.54 1.86
C ALA A 126 -11.52 -2.13 2.45
N ALA A 127 -10.83 -1.95 3.58
CA ALA A 127 -10.60 -0.64 4.18
C ALA A 127 -9.78 0.28 3.26
N ILE A 128 -8.69 -0.22 2.66
CA ILE A 128 -7.89 0.52 1.68
C ILE A 128 -8.76 1.01 0.51
N ARG A 129 -9.61 0.13 -0.05
CA ARG A 129 -10.51 0.48 -1.15
C ARG A 129 -11.59 1.48 -0.76
N ALA A 130 -12.16 1.36 0.44
CA ALA A 130 -13.17 2.31 0.94
C ALA A 130 -12.62 3.74 1.05
N HIS A 131 -11.32 3.88 1.30
CA HIS A 131 -10.65 5.18 1.35
C HIS A 131 -10.04 5.60 0.00
N ALA A 132 -10.25 4.80 -1.04
CA ALA A 132 -9.62 4.96 -2.35
C ALA A 132 -8.09 5.14 -2.25
N TRP A 133 -7.43 4.42 -1.34
CA TRP A 133 -5.97 4.45 -1.19
C TRP A 133 -5.29 3.39 -2.09
N PRO A 134 -3.98 3.53 -2.37
CA PRO A 134 -3.23 2.51 -3.08
C PRO A 134 -3.15 1.18 -2.30
N GLU A 135 -3.38 0.04 -2.97
CA GLU A 135 -3.30 -1.29 -2.33
C GLU A 135 -1.87 -1.78 -2.05
N ARG A 136 -0.88 -1.14 -2.67
CA ARG A 136 0.54 -1.41 -2.43
C ARG A 136 1.20 -0.10 -2.05
N ARG A 137 2.23 -0.16 -1.22
CA ARG A 137 3.21 0.93 -1.22
C ARG A 137 3.71 0.98 -2.65
N LEU A 138 3.39 2.06 -3.37
CA LEU A 138 4.18 2.39 -4.54
C LEU A 138 5.58 2.51 -3.99
N SER A 139 6.38 1.47 -4.21
CA SER A 139 7.81 1.61 -4.09
C SER A 139 8.12 2.75 -5.07
N LEU A 140 8.41 3.93 -4.53
CA LEU A 140 9.40 4.82 -5.10
C LEU A 140 10.78 4.12 -5.09
N VAL A 141 10.83 2.84 -5.47
CA VAL A 141 11.92 2.30 -6.25
C VAL A 141 11.56 2.77 -7.65
N ALA A 142 11.84 4.04 -7.89
CA ALA A 142 12.45 4.36 -9.15
C ALA A 142 13.58 3.35 -9.34
N SER A 143 13.36 2.31 -10.15
CA SER A 143 14.52 1.68 -10.79
C SER A 143 15.29 2.84 -11.40
N GLU A 144 16.60 2.95 -11.16
CA GLU A 144 17.41 4.02 -11.72
C GLU A 144 17.18 4.17 -13.23
N ALA A 145 16.79 3.09 -13.91
CA ALA A 145 16.28 3.07 -15.27
C ALA A 145 15.02 3.94 -15.50
N LEU A 146 13.97 3.81 -14.68
CA LEU A 146 12.71 4.59 -14.81
C LEU A 146 12.91 6.07 -14.50
N VAL A 147 13.74 6.40 -13.49
CA VAL A 147 14.09 7.81 -13.22
C VAL A 147 15.04 8.35 -14.27
N GLY A 148 15.98 7.55 -14.77
CA GLY A 148 16.84 7.89 -15.89
C GLY A 148 16.03 8.23 -17.14
N GLU A 149 15.10 7.36 -17.53
CA GLU A 149 14.22 7.57 -18.68
C GLU A 149 13.34 8.82 -18.52
N LEU A 150 12.82 9.09 -17.32
CA LEU A 150 12.00 10.27 -17.06
C LEU A 150 12.82 11.56 -17.12
N VAL A 151 14.01 11.58 -16.50
CA VAL A 151 14.93 12.73 -16.51
C VAL A 151 15.44 13.01 -17.93
N GLU A 152 15.75 11.96 -18.68
CA GLU A 152 16.21 12.07 -20.06
C GLU A 152 15.08 12.57 -20.98
N SER A 153 13.85 12.08 -20.78
CA SER A 153 12.67 12.55 -21.50
C SER A 153 12.38 14.05 -21.25
N ILE A 154 12.42 14.50 -19.99
CA ILE A 154 12.25 15.92 -19.62
C ILE A 154 13.37 16.78 -20.20
N SER A 155 14.62 16.32 -20.11
CA SER A 155 15.79 17.03 -20.65
C SER A 155 15.72 17.17 -22.18
N ASN A 156 15.25 16.13 -22.86
CA ASN A 156 15.05 16.14 -24.31
C ASN A 156 13.84 17.00 -24.73
N ALA A 157 12.79 17.08 -23.92
CA ALA A 157 11.67 18.00 -24.16
C ALA A 157 12.10 19.46 -23.99
N ALA A 158 12.89 19.78 -22.96
CA ALA A 158 13.45 21.12 -22.74
C ALA A 158 14.39 21.55 -23.88
N LYS A 159 15.23 20.65 -24.39
CA LYS A 159 16.11 20.91 -25.55
C LYS A 159 15.34 21.13 -26.86
N ARG A 160 14.16 20.51 -27.02
CA ARG A 160 13.32 20.67 -28.22
C ARG A 160 12.39 21.89 -28.17
N GLY A 161 12.14 22.45 -26.99
CA GLY A 161 11.39 23.70 -26.82
C GLY A 161 12.21 24.98 -27.04
N GLY A 162 13.54 24.88 -27.11
CA GLY A 162 14.45 25.99 -27.37
C GLY A 162 14.70 26.25 -28.87
N HIS A 163 13.65 26.54 -29.63
CA HIS A 163 13.80 27.12 -30.97
C HIS A 163 12.72 28.18 -31.21
N GLY A 164 12.89 29.33 -30.55
CA GLY A 164 12.27 30.58 -31.00
C GLY A 164 13.11 31.18 -32.12
N PRO A 165 12.54 31.48 -33.31
CA PRO A 165 13.29 31.95 -34.46
C PRO A 165 13.50 33.47 -34.40
N GLY A 166 14.56 33.92 -35.06
CA GLY A 166 14.56 35.22 -35.74
C GLY A 166 15.21 36.36 -34.96
N GLY A 167 16.52 36.50 -35.15
CA GLY A 167 17.13 37.82 -35.12
C GLY A 167 16.62 38.66 -36.28
N THR A 168 16.16 39.87 -35.96
CA THR A 168 16.11 40.99 -36.90
C THR A 168 16.53 42.24 -36.16
N SER A 169 17.74 42.70 -36.42
CA SER A 169 18.14 44.11 -36.50
C SER A 169 19.46 44.17 -37.27
#